data_AF-A0A1G4J6I6-F1
#
_entry.id   AF-A0A1G4J6I6-F1
#
_cell.length_a   1.000
_cell.length_b   1.000
_cell.length_c   1.000
_cell.angle_alpha   90.00
_cell.angle_beta   90.00
_cell.angle_gamma   90.00
#
_symmetry.space_group_name_H-M   'P 1'
#
loop_
_entity.id
_entity.type
_entity.pdbx_description
1 polymer ?
#
loop_
_entity_poly.entity_id
_entity_poly.type
_entity_poly.pdbx_seq_one_letter_code
_entity_poly.pdbx_strand_id
1 'polypeptide(L)'
;MSQGLVVRSNQAFNTSELYNVLPRGYSNGWEPQVRLFEGCMRVCELMSKTDDLPWYRIVFAWGDGKETDTNDDKRFFTQTVIMRGTRDLNKTIQSTGEFFEILVKCTDDTLVALELRIRDPQEEQNFRDLLFRIREEYEMIDEMLGGSDSSEYGEFVGS
;
A
#
# COMPACT_ATOMS: atom_id res chain seq x y z
N MET A 1 -5.97 -0.79 -26.48
CA MET A 1 -5.92 -2.17 -25.95
C MET A 1 -5.87 -2.05 -24.44
N SER A 2 -6.97 -2.32 -23.74
CA SER A 2 -7.00 -2.26 -22.27
C SER A 2 -6.05 -3.34 -21.73
N GLN A 3 -5.02 -2.92 -21.02
CA GLN A 3 -4.18 -3.84 -20.25
C GLN A 3 -5.12 -4.58 -19.29
N GLY A 4 -5.26 -5.88 -19.51
CA GLY A 4 -6.33 -6.70 -18.95
C GLY A 4 -6.13 -6.98 -17.47
N LEU A 5 -6.40 -6.00 -16.62
CA LEU A 5 -6.45 -6.17 -15.17
C LEU A 5 -7.90 -6.38 -14.74
N VAL A 6 -8.13 -7.40 -13.93
CA VAL A 6 -9.43 -7.70 -13.31
C VAL A 6 -9.30 -7.50 -11.81
N VAL A 7 -10.21 -6.74 -11.20
CA VAL A 7 -10.28 -6.63 -9.73
C VAL A 7 -10.87 -7.92 -9.19
N ARG A 8 -10.09 -8.67 -8.39
CA ARG A 8 -10.50 -9.94 -7.79
C ARG A 8 -11.10 -9.75 -6.40
N SER A 9 -10.51 -8.86 -5.61
CA SER A 9 -10.96 -8.51 -4.28
C SER A 9 -10.81 -7.01 -4.04
N ASN A 10 -11.70 -6.44 -3.23
CA ASN A 10 -11.70 -5.03 -2.88
C ASN A 10 -12.13 -4.86 -1.42
N GLN A 11 -11.15 -4.77 -0.52
CA GLN A 11 -11.39 -4.65 0.90
C GLN A 11 -11.34 -3.17 1.32
N ALA A 12 -12.42 -2.69 1.94
CA ALA A 12 -12.57 -1.29 2.34
C ALA A 12 -12.29 -1.07 3.83
N PHE A 13 -11.70 0.08 4.14
CA PHE A 13 -11.41 0.60 5.47
C PHE A 13 -11.92 2.04 5.51
N ASN A 14 -12.90 2.33 6.35
CA ASN A 14 -13.66 3.58 6.27
C ASN A 14 -13.10 4.70 7.15
N THR A 15 -12.16 4.36 8.03
CA THR A 15 -11.61 5.30 9.03
C THR A 15 -10.17 5.70 8.74
N SER A 16 -9.81 5.78 7.45
CA SER A 16 -8.44 6.04 7.01
C SER A 16 -8.13 7.53 6.93
N GLU A 17 -6.97 7.91 7.41
CA GLU A 17 -6.45 9.27 7.39
C GLU A 17 -5.03 9.30 6.82
N LEU A 18 -4.71 10.33 6.02
CA LEU A 18 -3.35 10.57 5.55
C LEU A 18 -2.83 11.90 6.07
N TYR A 19 -1.59 11.89 6.56
CA TYR A 19 -0.86 13.06 7.05
C TYR A 19 0.44 13.24 6.26
N ASN A 20 0.97 14.46 6.23
CA ASN A 20 2.30 14.69 5.69
C ASN A 20 3.36 13.99 6.55
N VAL A 21 4.34 13.35 5.90
CA VAL A 21 5.57 12.87 6.55
C VAL A 21 6.66 13.91 6.33
N LEU A 22 7.31 14.32 7.42
CA LEU A 22 8.45 15.21 7.32
C LEU A 22 9.67 14.41 6.86
N PRO A 23 10.37 14.82 5.79
CA PRO A 23 11.58 14.14 5.37
C PRO A 23 12.62 14.18 6.50
N ARG A 24 12.90 13.01 7.08
CA ARG A 24 13.88 12.84 8.15
C ARG A 24 15.25 13.26 7.63
N GLY A 25 15.75 14.41 8.07
CA GLY A 25 17.08 14.93 7.73
C GLY A 25 17.10 16.30 7.04
N TYR A 26 15.95 16.84 6.62
CA TYR A 26 15.88 18.17 5.96
C TYR A 26 15.09 19.22 6.73
N SER A 27 14.29 18.84 7.74
CA SER A 27 13.53 19.80 8.53
C SER A 27 14.40 20.42 9.64
N ASN A 28 14.85 21.65 9.42
CA ASN A 28 15.52 22.49 10.42
C ASN A 28 14.52 23.23 11.36
N GLY A 29 13.28 22.76 11.46
CA GLY A 29 12.21 23.42 12.22
C GLY A 29 11.05 22.49 12.57
N TRP A 30 10.24 22.95 13.53
CA TRP A 30 8.97 22.33 13.90
C TRP A 30 7.96 22.55 12.77
N GLU A 31 7.80 21.58 11.89
CA GLU A 31 6.71 21.57 10.93
C GLU A 31 5.52 20.81 11.54
N PRO A 32 4.30 21.39 11.53
CA PRO A 32 3.15 20.73 12.10
C PRO A 32 2.76 19.52 11.23
N GLN A 33 2.36 18.44 11.90
CA GLN A 33 1.68 17.33 11.25
C GLN A 33 0.28 17.79 10.85
N VAL A 34 0.00 17.78 9.55
CA VAL A 34 -1.25 18.24 8.93
C VAL A 34 -1.94 17.05 8.28
N ARG A 35 -3.21 16.89 8.61
CA ARG A 35 -4.07 15.91 7.96
C ARG A 35 -4.43 16.39 6.55
N LEU A 36 -4.02 15.61 5.56
CA LEU A 36 -4.28 15.88 4.15
C LEU A 36 -5.55 15.18 3.65
N PHE A 37 -5.90 14.06 4.26
CA PHE A 37 -7.03 13.23 3.87
C PHE A 37 -7.69 12.57 5.08
N GLU A 38 -9.02 12.44 5.02
CA GLU A 38 -9.86 11.63 5.90
C GLU A 38 -10.95 11.01 5.01
N GLY A 39 -11.03 9.68 4.97
CA GLY A 39 -12.00 8.99 4.13
C GLY A 39 -11.78 7.48 4.05
N CYS A 40 -12.19 6.90 2.91
CA CYS A 40 -12.14 5.47 2.68
C CYS A 40 -10.85 5.08 1.97
N MET A 41 -10.18 4.07 2.51
CA MET A 41 -9.10 3.33 1.85
C MET A 41 -9.64 2.01 1.33
N ARG A 42 -9.19 1.62 0.14
CA ARG A 42 -9.49 0.34 -0.47
C ARG A 42 -8.22 -0.37 -0.90
N VAL A 43 -8.06 -1.61 -0.45
CA VAL A 43 -6.99 -2.50 -0.91
C VAL A 43 -7.58 -3.37 -2.02
N CYS A 44 -7.13 -3.12 -3.25
CA CYS A 44 -7.57 -3.84 -4.43
C CYS A 44 -6.57 -4.93 -4.78
N GLU A 45 -7.03 -6.17 -4.83
CA GLU A 45 -6.34 -7.28 -5.47
C GLU A 45 -6.68 -7.28 -6.96
N LEU A 46 -5.67 -7.20 -7.80
CA LEU A 46 -5.73 -7.13 -9.25
C LEU A 46 -5.11 -8.41 -9.81
N MET A 47 -5.78 -9.06 -10.75
CA MET A 47 -5.20 -10.16 -11.52
C MET A 47 -4.84 -9.67 -12.91
N SER A 48 -3.60 -9.90 -13.32
CA SER A 48 -3.19 -9.71 -14.70
C SER A 48 -3.63 -10.92 -15.53
N LYS A 49 -4.30 -10.68 -16.66
CA LYS A 49 -4.69 -11.74 -17.61
C LYS A 49 -3.51 -12.47 -18.26
N THR A 50 -2.27 -12.03 -18.03
CA THR A 50 -1.08 -12.57 -18.70
C THR A 50 -0.24 -13.51 -17.85
N ASP A 51 -0.22 -13.33 -16.53
CA ASP A 51 0.64 -14.09 -15.62
C ASP A 51 -0.13 -14.78 -14.49
N ASP A 52 -1.43 -14.51 -14.35
CA ASP A 52 -2.30 -15.04 -13.30
C ASP A 52 -1.76 -14.82 -11.87
N LEU A 53 -0.86 -13.85 -11.68
CA LEU A 53 -0.33 -13.48 -10.37
C LEU A 53 -1.17 -12.36 -9.73
N PRO A 54 -1.35 -12.40 -8.39
CA PRO A 54 -2.05 -11.35 -7.67
C PRO A 54 -1.17 -10.10 -7.54
N TRP A 55 -1.68 -8.96 -7.97
CA TRP A 55 -1.07 -7.65 -7.78
C TRP A 55 -1.92 -6.83 -6.82
N TYR A 56 -1.32 -5.99 -6.00
CA TYR A 56 -2.06 -5.18 -5.03
C TYR A 56 -1.91 -3.70 -5.29
N ARG A 57 -2.98 -2.92 -5.06
CA ARG A 57 -2.93 -1.46 -5.07
C ARG A 57 -3.84 -0.92 -3.97
N ILE A 58 -3.42 0.14 -3.31
CA ILE A 58 -4.24 0.86 -2.34
C ILE A 58 -4.78 2.13 -2.98
N VAL A 59 -6.08 2.36 -2.85
CA VAL A 59 -6.79 3.52 -3.39
C VAL A 59 -7.45 4.28 -2.24
N PHE A 60 -7.29 5.60 -2.25
CA PHE A 60 -7.89 6.51 -1.27
C PHE A 60 -8.97 7.34 -1.95
N ALA A 61 -10.14 7.38 -1.35
CA ALA A 61 -11.29 8.12 -1.87
C ALA A 61 -12.10 8.79 -0.76
N TRP A 62 -12.59 9.99 -1.06
CA TRP A 62 -13.50 10.74 -0.21
C TRP A 62 -14.87 10.03 -0.12
N GLY A 63 -15.39 9.87 1.09
CA GLY A 63 -16.75 9.39 1.35
C GLY A 63 -16.88 8.08 2.14
N ASP A 64 -18.12 7.76 2.50
CA ASP A 64 -18.49 6.90 3.63
C ASP A 64 -18.50 5.39 3.31
N GLY A 65 -17.72 4.94 2.33
CA GLY A 65 -17.71 3.53 1.89
C GLY A 65 -19.02 3.04 1.24
N LYS A 66 -20.09 3.84 1.21
CA LYS A 66 -21.36 3.52 0.56
C LYS A 66 -21.27 3.73 -0.95
N GLU A 67 -21.41 2.64 -1.69
CA GLU A 67 -21.61 2.63 -3.13
C GLU A 67 -22.88 3.41 -3.49
N THR A 68 -22.74 4.69 -3.76
CA THR A 68 -23.78 5.48 -4.42
C THR A 68 -23.09 6.52 -5.29
N ASP A 69 -23.43 6.46 -6.57
CA ASP A 69 -23.14 7.40 -7.66
C ASP A 69 -21.84 7.20 -8.46
N THR A 70 -21.95 6.35 -9.50
CA THR A 70 -21.69 6.56 -10.95
C THR A 70 -20.77 7.67 -11.48
N ASN A 71 -19.97 8.35 -10.65
CA ASN A 71 -19.04 9.38 -11.05
C ASN A 71 -17.73 9.24 -10.24
N ASP A 72 -17.04 8.12 -10.46
CA ASP A 72 -15.84 7.66 -9.72
C ASP A 72 -14.74 8.72 -9.60
N ASP A 73 -14.60 9.61 -10.59
CA ASP A 73 -13.52 10.61 -10.62
C ASP A 73 -13.66 11.70 -9.55
N LYS A 74 -14.87 11.98 -9.05
CA LYS A 74 -15.07 13.07 -8.07
C LYS A 74 -14.70 12.68 -6.65
N ARG A 75 -14.57 11.39 -6.36
CA ARG A 75 -14.25 10.89 -5.02
C ARG A 75 -12.80 10.44 -4.89
N PHE A 76 -12.10 10.20 -5.99
CA PHE A 76 -10.69 9.80 -5.94
C PHE A 76 -9.82 10.88 -5.29
N PHE A 77 -8.96 10.47 -4.36
CA PHE A 77 -7.94 11.32 -3.78
C PHE A 77 -6.55 10.96 -4.32
N THR A 78 -6.08 9.75 -4.03
CA THR A 78 -4.78 9.25 -4.50
C THR A 78 -4.75 7.73 -4.47
N GLN A 79 -3.67 7.13 -4.98
CA GLN A 79 -3.43 5.69 -4.94
C GLN A 79 -1.95 5.39 -4.87
N THR A 80 -1.60 4.18 -4.44
CA THR A 80 -0.23 3.68 -4.55
C THR A 80 0.09 3.27 -5.99
N VAL A 81 1.38 3.02 -6.24
CA VAL A 81 1.77 2.18 -7.38
C VAL A 81 1.19 0.77 -7.23
N ILE A 82 1.08 0.06 -8.35
CA ILE A 82 0.75 -1.38 -8.32
C ILE A 82 1.95 -2.12 -7.74
N MET A 83 1.73 -2.83 -6.64
CA MET A 83 2.68 -3.72 -6.01
C MET A 83 2.58 -5.08 -6.72
N ARG A 84 3.71 -5.62 -7.19
CA ARG A 84 3.76 -6.89 -7.93
C ARG A 84 4.59 -7.98 -7.22
N GLY A 85 5.01 -7.73 -6.00
CA GLY A 85 5.83 -8.66 -5.22
C GLY A 85 6.34 -8.03 -3.93
N THR A 86 7.11 -8.82 -3.16
CA THR A 86 7.62 -8.47 -1.82
C THR A 86 8.41 -7.16 -1.83
N ARG A 87 9.26 -6.96 -2.84
CA ARG A 87 10.07 -5.73 -2.97
C ARG A 87 9.21 -4.48 -3.14
N ASP A 88 8.17 -4.55 -3.98
CA ASP A 88 7.30 -3.40 -4.24
C ASP A 88 6.43 -3.10 -3.01
N LEU A 89 5.96 -4.14 -2.32
CA LEU A 89 5.21 -4.01 -1.06
C LEU A 89 6.05 -3.30 0.01
N ASN A 90 7.26 -3.79 0.30
CA ASN A 90 8.17 -3.22 1.32
C ASN A 90 8.63 -1.80 0.98
N LYS A 91 8.74 -1.48 -0.33
CA LYS A 91 9.01 -0.12 -0.77
C LYS A 91 7.81 0.79 -0.57
N THR A 92 6.61 0.30 -0.84
CA THR A 92 5.37 1.10 -0.85
C THR A 92 4.83 1.33 0.56
N ILE A 93 4.93 0.35 1.45
CA ILE A 93 4.34 0.39 2.79
C ILE A 93 5.39 -0.03 3.81
N GLN A 94 5.64 0.84 4.78
CA GLN A 94 6.54 0.56 5.90
C GLN A 94 5.84 0.86 7.23
N SER A 95 5.87 -0.08 8.16
CA SER A 95 5.34 0.14 9.50
C SER A 95 6.42 0.77 10.39
N THR A 96 6.13 1.92 11.00
CA THR A 96 7.02 2.59 11.95
C THR A 96 6.71 2.23 13.41
N GLY A 97 5.73 1.35 13.64
CA GLY A 97 5.24 0.95 14.96
C GLY A 97 4.01 1.75 15.39
N GLU A 98 4.06 3.07 15.22
CA GLU A 98 2.95 3.98 15.56
C GLU A 98 2.00 4.24 14.38
N PHE A 99 2.51 4.19 13.15
CA PHE A 99 1.75 4.43 11.93
C PHE A 99 2.33 3.64 10.74
N PHE A 100 1.67 3.73 9.58
CA PHE A 100 2.19 3.22 8.33
C PHE A 100 2.69 4.37 7.46
N GLU A 101 3.94 4.33 7.05
CA GLU A 101 4.43 5.18 5.97
C GLU A 101 4.04 4.54 4.63
N ILE A 102 3.33 5.29 3.80
CA ILE A 102 2.82 4.83 2.50
C ILE A 102 3.27 5.74 1.36
N LEU A 103 3.82 5.15 0.31
CA LEU A 103 4.16 5.85 -0.93
C LEU A 103 2.94 5.93 -1.86
N VAL A 104 2.43 7.14 -2.03
CA VAL A 104 1.32 7.43 -2.95
C VAL A 104 1.83 8.12 -4.21
N LYS A 105 1.07 7.97 -5.30
CA LYS A 105 1.37 8.51 -6.62
C LYS A 105 0.64 9.84 -6.82
N CYS A 106 1.41 10.89 -7.12
CA CYS A 106 0.89 12.18 -7.54
C CYS A 106 0.49 12.19 -9.02
N THR A 107 -0.19 13.26 -9.44
CA THR A 107 -0.68 13.43 -10.82
C THR A 107 0.43 13.51 -11.88
N ASP A 108 1.64 13.88 -11.47
CA ASP A 108 2.85 14.00 -12.30
C ASP A 108 3.77 12.77 -12.22
N ASP A 109 3.23 11.64 -11.77
CA ASP A 109 3.96 10.39 -11.52
C ASP A 109 5.04 10.46 -10.42
N THR A 110 5.15 11.57 -9.68
CA THR A 110 6.03 11.64 -8.51
C THR A 110 5.47 10.81 -7.35
N LEU A 111 6.36 10.27 -6.53
CA LEU A 111 6.01 9.48 -5.35
C LEU A 111 6.23 10.31 -4.10
N VAL A 112 5.21 10.37 -3.25
CA VAL A 112 5.26 11.10 -1.97
C VAL A 112 4.96 10.13 -0.84
N ALA A 113 5.78 10.17 0.21
CA ALA A 113 5.55 9.43 1.43
C ALA A 113 4.54 10.18 2.30
N LEU A 114 3.48 9.49 2.70
CA LEU A 114 2.46 9.98 3.62
C LEU A 114 2.34 9.03 4.81
N GLU A 115 1.81 9.56 5.90
CA GLU A 115 1.54 8.78 7.10
C GLU A 115 0.08 8.37 7.06
N LEU A 116 -0.15 7.06 6.97
CA LEU A 116 -1.45 6.43 7.06
C LEU A 116 -1.75 6.05 8.50
N ARG A 117 -2.89 6.55 8.99
CA ARG A 117 -3.51 6.14 10.25
C ARG A 117 -4.90 5.60 9.96
N ILE A 118 -5.27 4.55 10.69
CA ILE A 118 -6.62 3.98 10.66
C ILE A 118 -7.19 4.18 12.06
N ARG A 119 -8.28 4.97 12.17
CA ARG A 119 -8.77 5.42 13.47
C ARG A 119 -9.47 4.31 14.25
N ASP A 120 -10.18 3.42 13.57
CA ASP A 120 -10.82 2.26 14.21
C ASP A 120 -9.77 1.16 14.44
N PRO A 121 -9.49 0.78 15.71
CA PRO A 121 -8.51 -0.27 16.02
C PRO A 121 -8.84 -1.62 15.38
N GLN A 122 -10.12 -1.94 15.18
CA GLN A 122 -10.52 -3.18 14.52
C GLN A 122 -10.18 -3.13 13.03
N GLU A 123 -10.44 -2.00 12.35
CA GLU A 123 -10.02 -1.79 10.97
C GLU A 123 -8.49 -1.80 10.84
N GLU A 124 -7.76 -1.21 11.79
CA GLU A 124 -6.31 -1.22 11.81
C GLU A 124 -5.76 -2.65 11.94
N GLN A 125 -6.30 -3.45 12.85
CA GLN A 125 -5.91 -4.86 13.00
C GLN A 125 -6.20 -5.65 11.72
N ASN A 126 -7.40 -5.49 11.15
CA ASN A 126 -7.78 -6.13 9.90
C ASN A 126 -6.83 -5.74 8.75
N PHE A 127 -6.34 -4.49 8.75
CA PHE A 127 -5.37 -4.02 7.76
C PHE A 127 -3.99 -4.66 7.97
N ARG A 128 -3.53 -4.78 9.22
CA ARG A 128 -2.29 -5.49 9.57
C ARG A 128 -2.33 -6.94 9.14
N ASP A 129 -3.42 -7.64 9.44
CA ASP A 129 -3.63 -9.04 9.06
C ASP A 129 -3.65 -9.21 7.53
N LEU A 130 -4.29 -8.27 6.83
CA LEU A 130 -4.30 -8.25 5.37
C LEU A 130 -2.89 -8.05 4.79
N LEU A 131 -2.12 -7.08 5.31
CA LEU A 131 -0.73 -6.85 4.87
C LEU A 131 0.15 -8.08 5.11
N PHE A 132 -0.02 -8.75 6.26
CA PHE A 132 0.68 -9.98 6.57
C PHE A 132 0.35 -11.08 5.55
N ARG A 133 -0.94 -11.30 5.26
CA ARG A 133 -1.38 -12.26 4.24
C ARG A 133 -0.80 -11.96 2.85
N ILE A 134 -0.81 -10.68 2.44
CA ILE A 134 -0.26 -10.26 1.15
C ILE A 134 1.24 -10.55 1.09
N ARG A 135 1.96 -10.30 2.20
CA ARG A 135 3.39 -10.56 2.29
C ARG A 135 3.71 -12.06 2.20
N GLU A 136 2.99 -12.90 2.94
CA GLU A 136 3.15 -14.36 2.84
C GLU A 136 2.85 -14.87 1.42
N GLU A 137 1.81 -14.34 0.77
CA GLU A 137 1.48 -14.70 -0.61
C GLU A 137 2.63 -14.35 -1.57
N TYR A 138 3.24 -13.17 -1.42
CA TYR A 138 4.39 -12.78 -2.24
C TYR A 138 5.65 -13.58 -1.93
N GLU A 139 5.92 -13.88 -0.66
CA GLU A 139 7.06 -14.72 -0.29
C GLU A 139 6.92 -16.13 -0.87
N MET A 140 5.71 -16.72 -0.84
CA MET A 140 5.45 -18.01 -1.50
C MET A 140 5.61 -17.94 -3.01
N ILE A 141 5.16 -16.87 -3.67
CA ILE A 141 5.31 -16.69 -5.12
C ILE A 141 6.80 -16.55 -5.48
N ASP A 142 7.55 -15.76 -4.71
CA ASP A 142 8.99 -15.54 -4.92
C ASP A 142 9.76 -16.87 -4.76
N GLU A 143 9.38 -17.72 -3.78
CA GLU A 143 9.93 -19.07 -3.63
C GLU A 143 9.59 -19.98 -4.83
N MET A 144 8.35 -19.97 -5.30
CA MET A 144 7.89 -20.80 -6.43
C MET A 144 8.51 -20.41 -7.76
N LEU A 145 8.74 -19.11 -7.99
CA LEU A 145 9.39 -18.59 -9.19
C LEU A 145 10.92 -18.71 -9.14
N GLY A 146 11.45 -19.34 -8.08
CA GLY A 146 12.87 -19.64 -7.94
C GLY A 146 13.68 -18.37 -7.67
N GLY A 147 13.26 -17.59 -6.67
CA GLY A 147 13.91 -16.37 -6.19
C GLY A 147 15.38 -16.28 -6.58
N SER A 148 15.64 -15.49 -7.62
CA SER A 148 16.98 -15.21 -8.13
C SER A 148 17.69 -14.22 -7.22
N ASP A 149 17.85 -14.59 -5.95
CA ASP A 149 18.77 -13.99 -4.97
C ASP A 149 19.17 -15.06 -3.95
N SER A 150 19.79 -16.14 -4.46
CA SER A 150 20.61 -17.04 -3.66
C SER A 150 21.97 -16.39 -3.38
N SER A 151 22.00 -15.27 -2.64
CA SER A 151 23.26 -14.72 -2.14
C SER A 151 23.12 -13.83 -0.91
N GLU A 152 22.50 -14.31 0.19
CA GLU A 152 22.78 -13.73 1.52
C GLU A 152 22.35 -14.64 2.70
N TYR A 153 22.80 -15.90 2.71
CA TYR A 153 23.12 -16.53 3.99
C TYR A 153 24.61 -16.43 4.19
N GLY A 154 25.00 -15.44 5.00
CA GLY A 154 26.37 -15.23 5.44
C GLY A 154 26.96 -16.52 5.99
N GLU A 155 28.08 -16.90 5.38
CA GLU A 155 29.07 -17.81 5.90
C GLU A 155 29.52 -17.30 7.29
N PHE A 156 28.87 -17.79 8.35
CA PHE A 156 29.28 -17.54 9.73
C PHE A 156 29.12 -18.80 10.59
N VAL A 157 29.97 -19.79 10.35
CA VAL A 157 30.47 -20.71 11.40
C VAL A 157 31.92 -21.07 11.04
N GLY A 158 32.81 -20.85 12.01
CA GLY A 158 34.24 -20.66 11.77
C GLY A 158 35.12 -21.89 11.59
N SER A 159 36.36 -21.60 11.20
CA SER A 159 37.60 -22.16 11.73
C SER A 159 38.73 -21.17 11.47
#